data_AF-A0A955XZA3-F1
#
_entry.id   AF-A0A955XZA3-F1
#
_cell.length_a   1.000
_cell.length_b   1.000
_cell.length_c   1.000
_cell.angle_alpha   90.00
_cell.angle_beta   90.00
_cell.angle_gamma   90.00
#
_symmetry.space_group_name_H-M   'P 1'
#
loop_
_entity.id
_entity.type
_entity.pdbx_description
1 polymer ?
#
loop_
_entity_poly.entity_id
_entity_poly.type
_entity_poly.pdbx_seq_one_letter_code
_entity_poly.pdbx_strand_id
1 'polypeptide(L)'
;QLDVQNSVFQKAGIQGVGFNAGTTLGGSRLGIDGIVERGDLTPEGFTVHATAALEDDFVWSNEGTTLTVKKEPGQAELSVTNSVFERVGIDNVGFEVSTTLGESPLTVEGSITTGEMTPAGFTLNANASLKDDFVWAKNGNTLRLKSDTGQATLDVTQSRFVRAGIDNLGFEASTTVGDSEFKVEGMIETGEVTPDGFTLRATADLVPPFEYTRDAFKLKLNSGTAGIDIAASALNEITFDNLQAEVEATVGGGQGPLKLDGALTGGRYASGQVEFNIGMRVAEDYNFAFGAVEGTLFAGGSGAQQMTVDVSANALQSFTFQDIQVLAKTTVESEEQNATYKELAVNGSLSSGGYSGGSFHFNAGLALDHPFAYKRGPVRAQLNGGEVGVDISENALQ
;
A
#
# COMPACT_ATOMS: atom_id res chain seq x y z
N GLN A 1 -5.00 42.59 47.96
CA GLN A 1 -6.00 42.89 49.03
C GLN A 1 -5.66 42.04 50.25
N LEU A 2 -5.50 42.64 51.44
CA LEU A 2 -5.12 41.91 52.66
C LEU A 2 -6.34 41.67 53.56
N ASP A 3 -6.49 40.46 54.06
CA ASP A 3 -7.47 40.07 55.07
C ASP A 3 -6.75 39.61 56.36
N VAL A 4 -7.03 40.31 57.45
CA VAL A 4 -6.41 40.12 58.76
C VAL A 4 -7.53 40.03 59.79
N GLN A 5 -7.61 38.88 60.47
CA GLN A 5 -8.53 38.68 61.59
C GLN A 5 -7.75 38.39 62.86
N ASN A 6 -8.13 39.05 63.96
CA ASN A 6 -7.51 38.87 65.27
C ASN A 6 -5.97 39.02 65.27
N SER A 7 -5.44 39.96 64.48
CA SER A 7 -4.00 40.19 64.29
C SER A 7 -3.23 39.01 63.69
N VAL A 8 -3.94 38.02 63.14
CA VAL A 8 -3.37 36.90 62.40
C VAL A 8 -3.65 37.11 60.92
N PHE A 9 -2.61 37.02 60.11
CA PHE A 9 -2.74 37.01 58.65
C PHE A 9 -3.61 35.82 58.23
N GLN A 10 -4.73 36.08 57.54
CA GLN A 10 -5.62 35.02 57.07
C GLN A 10 -5.42 34.76 55.59
N LYS A 11 -5.46 35.84 54.79
CA LYS A 11 -5.42 35.74 53.34
C LYS A 11 -4.91 37.03 52.70
N ALA A 12 -4.20 36.95 51.58
CA ALA A 12 -4.00 38.08 50.68
C ALA A 12 -4.35 37.72 49.24
N GLY A 13 -5.23 38.51 48.61
CA GLY A 13 -5.38 38.49 47.16
C GLY A 13 -4.21 39.19 46.48
N ILE A 14 -3.58 38.55 45.50
CA ILE A 14 -2.50 39.09 44.65
C ILE A 14 -2.91 39.12 43.18
N GLN A 15 -2.56 40.20 42.49
CA GLN A 15 -2.84 40.43 41.07
C GLN A 15 -1.82 41.43 40.52
N GLY A 16 -1.38 41.23 39.28
CA GLY A 16 -0.41 42.09 38.58
C GLY A 16 1.04 41.92 39.05
N VAL A 17 1.32 40.88 39.84
CA VAL A 17 2.67 40.63 40.38
C VAL A 17 3.43 39.74 39.40
N GLY A 18 4.62 40.19 38.97
CA GLY A 18 5.53 39.37 38.19
C GLY A 18 6.11 38.23 39.03
N PHE A 19 6.28 37.05 38.44
CA PHE A 19 6.93 35.91 39.07
C PHE A 19 7.86 35.20 38.08
N ASN A 20 8.85 34.51 38.66
CA ASN A 20 9.62 33.47 38.00
C ASN A 20 9.39 32.18 38.81
N ALA A 21 8.97 31.12 38.13
CA ALA A 21 8.76 29.81 38.73
C ALA A 21 9.47 28.77 37.88
N GLY A 22 9.92 27.69 38.52
CA GLY A 22 10.50 26.59 37.79
C GLY A 22 10.33 25.26 38.51
N THR A 23 10.30 24.20 37.72
CA THR A 23 10.30 22.82 38.21
C THR A 23 11.25 21.97 37.36
N THR A 24 11.45 20.73 37.76
CA THR A 24 12.21 19.75 36.97
C THR A 24 11.27 18.62 36.55
N LEU A 25 11.14 18.41 35.25
CA LEU A 25 10.32 17.35 34.64
C LEU A 25 11.23 16.41 33.88
N GLY A 26 11.32 15.15 34.32
CA GLY A 26 12.14 14.13 33.64
C GLY A 26 13.64 14.48 33.55
N GLY A 27 14.16 15.28 34.48
CA GLY A 27 15.55 15.75 34.47
C GLY A 27 15.78 17.08 33.73
N SER A 28 14.77 17.59 33.02
CA SER A 28 14.83 18.89 32.34
C SER A 28 14.19 19.99 33.17
N ARG A 29 14.79 21.19 33.17
CA ARG A 29 14.21 22.36 33.84
C ARG A 29 13.08 22.93 32.98
N LEU A 30 11.90 23.07 33.57
CA LEU A 30 10.82 23.89 33.04
C LEU A 30 10.83 25.21 33.80
N GLY A 31 11.25 26.29 33.15
CA GLY A 31 11.22 27.65 33.70
C GLY A 31 10.07 28.45 33.11
N ILE A 32 9.40 29.26 33.92
CA ILE A 32 8.21 30.02 33.56
C ILE A 32 8.29 31.41 34.16
N ASP A 33 8.14 32.42 33.30
CA ASP A 33 8.04 33.83 33.68
C ASP A 33 6.65 34.35 33.37
N GLY A 34 6.00 34.99 34.33
CA GLY A 34 4.63 35.45 34.11
C GLY A 34 4.17 36.55 35.04
N ILE A 35 2.88 36.88 34.88
CA ILE A 35 2.18 37.86 35.71
C ILE A 35 0.99 37.15 36.35
N VAL A 36 0.89 37.24 37.68
CA VAL A 36 -0.25 36.71 38.42
C VAL A 36 -1.50 37.49 38.03
N GLU A 37 -2.46 36.84 37.40
CA GLU A 37 -3.75 37.44 37.07
C GLU A 37 -4.67 37.45 38.29
N ARG A 38 -4.60 36.36 39.07
CA ARG A 38 -5.31 36.21 40.32
C ARG A 38 -4.59 35.18 41.19
N GLY A 39 -4.39 35.52 42.46
CA GLY A 39 -3.89 34.57 43.43
C GLY A 39 -4.32 34.89 44.83
N ASP A 40 -4.20 33.88 45.68
CA ASP A 40 -4.58 33.87 47.07
C ASP A 40 -3.39 33.34 47.89
N LEU A 41 -2.82 34.19 48.73
CA LEU A 41 -1.80 33.82 49.72
C LEU A 41 -2.49 33.51 51.04
N THR A 42 -2.12 32.42 51.69
CA THR A 42 -2.57 32.02 53.03
C THR A 42 -1.36 31.61 53.88
N PRO A 43 -1.48 31.44 55.21
CA PRO A 43 -0.40 30.91 56.04
C PRO A 43 0.07 29.49 55.64
N GLU A 44 -0.82 28.69 55.05
CA GLU A 44 -0.54 27.30 54.67
C GLU A 44 0.04 27.17 53.25
N GLY A 45 0.04 28.27 52.48
CA GLY A 45 0.61 28.31 51.14
C GLY A 45 -0.10 29.31 50.23
N PHE A 46 0.14 29.18 48.93
CA PHE A 46 -0.46 30.07 47.94
C PHE A 46 -1.11 29.32 46.79
N THR A 47 -2.16 29.92 46.24
CA THR A 47 -2.78 29.54 44.99
C THR A 47 -2.67 30.67 43.98
N VAL A 48 -2.19 30.40 42.77
CA VAL A 48 -2.06 31.42 41.71
C VAL A 48 -2.55 30.88 40.37
N HIS A 49 -3.23 31.75 39.63
CA HIS A 49 -3.50 31.63 38.21
C HIS A 49 -2.79 32.77 37.50
N ALA A 50 -2.05 32.43 36.45
CA ALA A 50 -1.18 33.36 35.75
C ALA A 50 -1.10 33.03 34.26
N THR A 51 -1.05 34.08 33.44
CA THR A 51 -0.52 34.00 32.08
C THR A 51 1.00 34.12 32.17
N ALA A 52 1.68 33.21 31.48
CA ALA A 52 3.12 33.09 31.51
C ALA A 52 3.73 32.71 30.16
N ALA A 53 5.04 32.81 30.07
CA ALA A 53 5.87 32.37 28.97
C ALA A 53 6.92 31.40 29.51
N LEU A 54 7.42 30.51 28.66
CA LEU A 54 8.60 29.73 29.01
C LEU A 54 9.82 30.66 29.14
N GLU A 55 10.67 30.39 30.14
CA GLU A 55 11.93 31.12 30.36
C GLU A 55 12.90 30.88 29.19
N ASP A 56 12.94 29.65 28.69
CA ASP A 56 13.71 29.16 27.53
C ASP A 56 12.92 28.02 26.84
N ASP A 57 13.37 27.55 25.67
CA ASP A 57 12.84 26.33 25.05
C ASP A 57 12.87 25.18 26.07
N PHE A 58 11.74 24.49 26.26
CA PHE A 58 11.69 23.29 27.08
C PHE A 58 12.11 22.09 26.24
N VAL A 59 13.28 21.53 26.55
CA VAL A 59 13.81 20.34 25.88
C VAL A 59 13.71 19.15 26.81
N TRP A 60 13.00 18.11 26.38
CA TRP A 60 12.87 16.85 27.07
C TRP A 60 13.34 15.71 26.18
N SER A 61 14.11 14.77 26.74
CA SER A 61 14.57 13.60 26.00
C SER A 61 14.36 12.32 26.83
N ASN A 62 13.86 11.27 26.18
CA ASN A 62 13.71 9.94 26.77
C ASN A 62 13.76 8.87 25.67
N GLU A 63 14.44 7.75 25.94
CA GLU A 63 14.44 6.56 25.07
C GLU A 63 14.66 6.86 23.57
N GLY A 64 15.52 7.84 23.26
CA GLY A 64 15.83 8.21 21.86
C GLY A 64 14.84 9.17 21.19
N THR A 65 13.79 9.61 21.90
CA THR A 65 12.90 10.70 21.49
C THR A 65 13.30 11.99 22.21
N THR A 66 13.28 13.11 21.47
CA THR A 66 13.46 14.47 22.01
C THR A 66 12.28 15.32 21.61
N LEU A 67 11.63 15.94 22.60
CA LEU A 67 10.62 16.98 22.42
C LEU A 67 11.25 18.32 22.77
N THR A 68 11.03 19.31 21.92
CA THR A 68 11.34 20.72 22.16
C THR A 68 10.06 21.52 22.07
N VAL A 69 9.61 22.09 23.19
CA VAL A 69 8.52 23.08 23.21
C VAL A 69 9.17 24.46 23.15
N LYS A 70 8.80 25.25 22.14
CA LYS A 70 9.41 26.54 21.85
C LYS A 70 9.00 27.59 22.86
N LYS A 71 9.93 28.46 23.22
CA LYS A 71 9.61 29.65 24.00
C LYS A 71 8.74 30.60 23.17
N GLU A 72 7.49 30.78 23.60
CA GLU A 72 6.59 31.79 23.07
C GLU A 72 5.99 32.68 24.18
N PRO A 73 5.80 33.98 23.93
CA PRO A 73 5.24 34.89 24.94
C PRO A 73 3.75 34.61 25.20
N GLY A 74 3.38 34.44 26.48
CA GLY A 74 1.99 34.58 26.95
C GLY A 74 1.03 33.43 26.58
N GLN A 75 1.54 32.19 26.50
CA GLN A 75 0.80 31.01 26.06
C GLN A 75 0.78 29.87 27.10
N ALA A 76 1.23 30.13 28.33
CA ALA A 76 1.21 29.15 29.40
C ALA A 76 0.34 29.60 30.58
N GLU A 77 -0.45 28.68 31.13
CA GLU A 77 -1.23 28.87 32.35
C GLU A 77 -0.60 28.10 33.50
N LEU A 78 -0.20 28.78 34.57
CA LEU A 78 0.34 28.11 35.77
C LEU A 78 -0.74 27.97 36.86
N SER A 79 -0.85 26.77 37.43
CA SER A 79 -1.60 26.50 38.67
C SER A 79 -0.66 25.96 39.75
N VAL A 80 -0.64 26.65 40.89
CA VAL A 80 -0.01 26.21 42.13
C VAL A 80 -1.10 26.20 43.19
N THR A 81 -1.14 25.20 44.07
CA THR A 81 -2.05 25.16 45.22
C THR A 81 -1.30 24.72 46.46
N ASN A 82 -1.48 25.43 47.56
CA ASN A 82 -0.75 25.18 48.82
C ASN A 82 0.78 25.11 48.63
N SER A 83 1.31 25.97 47.75
CA SER A 83 2.75 25.99 47.38
C SER A 83 3.25 24.73 46.67
N VAL A 84 2.35 23.88 46.17
CA VAL A 84 2.67 22.71 45.36
C VAL A 84 2.36 23.01 43.90
N PHE A 85 3.33 22.80 43.02
CA PHE A 85 3.13 22.86 41.58
C PHE A 85 2.14 21.77 41.16
N GLU A 86 1.00 22.16 40.61
CA GLU A 86 -0.03 21.21 40.17
C GLU A 86 0.07 20.97 38.67
N ARG A 87 -0.02 22.04 37.88
CA ARG A 87 0.05 21.95 36.42
C ARG A 87 0.54 23.22 35.75
N VAL A 88 1.03 23.06 34.54
CA VAL A 88 1.18 24.11 33.53
C VAL A 88 0.39 23.71 32.29
N GLY A 89 -0.60 24.52 31.94
CA GLY A 89 -1.25 24.45 30.63
C GLY A 89 -0.38 25.13 29.59
N ILE A 90 -0.25 24.55 28.40
CA ILE A 90 0.47 25.15 27.26
C ILE A 90 -0.40 24.98 26.02
N ASP A 91 -0.86 26.09 25.47
CA ASP A 91 -1.74 26.10 24.30
C ASP A 91 -1.13 26.99 23.21
N ASN A 92 -1.28 26.61 21.94
CA ASN A 92 -0.82 27.37 20.77
C ASN A 92 0.68 27.73 20.78
N VAL A 93 1.52 26.82 21.29
CA VAL A 93 2.99 26.99 21.30
C VAL A 93 3.62 26.08 20.25
N GLY A 94 4.60 26.61 19.52
CA GLY A 94 5.40 25.83 18.59
C GLY A 94 6.14 24.68 19.27
N PHE A 95 6.26 23.55 18.59
CA PHE A 95 7.04 22.42 19.08
C PHE A 95 7.79 21.71 17.95
N GLU A 96 8.81 20.95 18.34
CA GLU A 96 9.54 20.03 17.48
C GLU A 96 9.71 18.71 18.23
N VAL A 97 9.38 17.58 17.61
CA VAL A 97 9.72 16.24 18.11
C VAL A 97 10.64 15.57 17.12
N SER A 98 11.78 15.10 17.62
CA SER A 98 12.72 14.26 16.88
C SER A 98 12.80 12.89 17.54
N THR A 99 12.68 11.83 16.76
CA THR A 99 12.85 10.44 17.19
C THR A 99 13.56 9.63 16.12
N THR A 100 13.85 8.36 16.41
CA THR A 100 14.39 7.42 15.43
C THR A 100 13.46 6.22 15.34
N LEU A 101 12.99 5.89 14.13
CA LEU A 101 12.24 4.67 13.84
C LEU A 101 13.17 3.66 13.18
N GLY A 102 13.67 2.71 13.96
CA GLY A 102 14.77 1.84 13.53
C GLY A 102 16.07 2.65 13.39
N GLU A 103 16.58 2.76 12.17
CA GLU A 103 17.77 3.58 11.85
C GLU A 103 17.40 4.94 11.21
N SER A 104 16.11 5.16 10.94
CA SER A 104 15.64 6.34 10.20
C SER A 104 15.22 7.46 11.14
N PRO A 105 15.80 8.67 11.03
CA PRO A 105 15.38 9.82 11.82
C PRO A 105 14.00 10.30 11.35
N LEU A 106 13.14 10.60 12.31
CA LEU A 106 11.82 11.19 12.09
C LEU A 106 11.76 12.50 12.88
N THR A 107 11.49 13.61 12.19
CA THR A 107 11.26 14.91 12.85
C THR A 107 9.93 15.49 12.41
N VAL A 108 9.12 15.86 13.38
CA VAL A 108 7.85 16.57 13.19
C VAL A 108 7.91 17.92 13.91
N GLU A 109 7.28 18.92 13.32
CA GLU A 109 7.13 20.24 13.92
C GLU A 109 5.70 20.73 13.77
N GLY A 110 5.28 21.65 14.62
CA GLY A 110 3.93 22.20 14.52
C GLY A 110 3.56 23.03 15.74
N SER A 111 2.27 23.05 16.06
CA SER A 111 1.74 23.76 17.21
C SER A 111 0.94 22.85 18.14
N ILE A 112 1.23 22.97 19.44
CA ILE A 112 0.46 22.33 20.50
C ILE A 112 -0.92 22.97 20.51
N THR A 113 -1.97 22.18 20.37
CA THR A 113 -3.36 22.68 20.45
C THR A 113 -3.81 22.72 21.90
N THR A 114 -3.47 21.67 22.64
CA THR A 114 -3.68 21.58 24.08
C THR A 114 -2.54 20.82 24.73
N GLY A 115 -2.02 21.35 25.83
CA GLY A 115 -0.91 20.74 26.54
C GLY A 115 -1.06 20.88 28.05
N GLU A 116 -0.73 19.83 28.77
CA GLU A 116 -0.69 19.83 30.23
C GLU A 116 0.62 19.22 30.72
N MET A 117 1.35 19.94 31.55
CA MET A 117 2.56 19.48 32.22
C MET A 117 2.32 19.42 33.73
N THR A 118 2.51 18.24 34.33
CA THR A 118 2.37 17.97 35.76
C THR A 118 3.66 17.37 36.32
N PRO A 119 3.86 17.29 37.64
CA PRO A 119 5.00 16.56 38.21
C PRO A 119 5.11 15.10 37.76
N ALA A 120 3.98 14.46 37.42
CA ALA A 120 3.95 13.07 36.96
C ALA A 120 4.38 12.90 35.49
N GLY A 121 4.50 14.00 34.75
CA GLY A 121 4.82 14.02 33.33
C GLY A 121 3.92 14.97 32.57
N PHE A 122 3.99 14.91 31.24
CA PHE A 122 3.24 15.80 30.38
C PHE A 122 2.38 15.03 29.37
N THR A 123 1.27 15.67 28.98
CA THR A 123 0.36 15.24 27.93
C THR A 123 0.22 16.37 26.92
N LEU A 124 0.40 16.08 25.63
CA LEU A 124 0.32 17.06 24.55
C LEU A 124 -0.52 16.50 23.42
N ASN A 125 -1.45 17.30 22.93
CA ASN A 125 -2.11 17.12 21.64
C ASN A 125 -1.63 18.24 20.72
N ALA A 126 -1.20 17.89 19.52
CA ALA A 126 -0.63 18.87 18.61
C ALA A 126 -0.98 18.59 17.16
N ASN A 127 -1.10 19.65 16.38
CA ASN A 127 -1.10 19.56 14.93
C ASN A 127 0.35 19.66 14.47
N ALA A 128 0.78 18.70 13.66
CA ALA A 128 2.16 18.53 13.25
C ALA A 128 2.25 18.37 11.73
N SER A 129 3.41 18.70 11.18
CA SER A 129 3.85 18.33 9.85
C SER A 129 5.23 17.69 9.97
N LEU A 130 5.58 16.86 8.99
CA LEU A 130 6.97 16.42 8.86
C LEU A 130 7.84 17.65 8.56
N LYS A 131 8.97 17.75 9.24
CA LYS A 131 9.95 18.82 8.99
C LYS A 131 10.73 18.56 7.70
N ASP A 132 11.13 17.32 7.51
CA ASP A 132 11.81 16.80 6.34
C ASP A 132 11.15 15.49 5.91
N ASP A 133 11.36 15.09 4.66
CA ASP A 133 10.91 13.78 4.19
C ASP A 133 11.42 12.66 5.09
N PHE A 134 10.51 11.80 5.52
CA PHE A 134 10.88 10.60 6.27
C PHE A 134 11.15 9.47 5.30
N VAL A 135 12.35 8.88 5.36
CA VAL A 135 12.72 7.73 4.54
C VAL A 135 13.03 6.55 5.44
N TRP A 136 12.26 5.48 5.26
CA TRP A 136 12.43 4.21 5.92
C TRP A 136 12.82 3.14 4.92
N ALA A 137 13.80 2.31 5.27
CA ALA A 137 14.23 1.18 4.46
C ALA A 137 14.48 -0.04 5.33
N LYS A 138 13.88 -1.18 4.99
CA LYS A 138 14.10 -2.45 5.69
C LYS A 138 13.82 -3.64 4.78
N ASN A 139 14.73 -4.61 4.80
CA ASN A 139 14.59 -5.86 4.04
C ASN A 139 14.25 -5.66 2.56
N GLY A 140 14.86 -4.66 1.91
CA GLY A 140 14.60 -4.34 0.50
C GLY A 140 13.30 -3.57 0.22
N ASN A 141 12.52 -3.26 1.25
CA ASN A 141 11.36 -2.37 1.14
C ASN A 141 11.79 -0.94 1.48
N THR A 142 11.25 0.03 0.76
CA THR A 142 11.40 1.46 1.06
C THR A 142 10.04 2.11 1.23
N LEU A 143 9.95 3.06 2.16
CA LEU A 143 8.83 3.96 2.32
C LEU A 143 9.39 5.37 2.49
N ARG A 144 8.91 6.30 1.69
CA ARG A 144 9.15 7.73 1.83
C ARG A 144 7.83 8.43 2.12
N LEU A 145 7.76 9.15 3.23
CA LEU A 145 6.67 10.06 3.54
C LEU A 145 7.12 11.48 3.20
N LYS A 146 6.31 12.21 2.43
CA LYS A 146 6.68 13.53 1.90
C LYS A 146 6.32 14.63 2.88
N SER A 147 7.23 15.55 3.16
CA SER A 147 6.98 16.64 4.12
C SER A 147 6.12 17.78 3.60
N ASP A 148 5.91 17.84 2.29
CA ASP A 148 5.16 18.91 1.61
C ASP A 148 3.63 18.69 1.63
N THR A 149 3.14 17.64 2.29
CA THR A 149 1.72 17.26 2.32
C THR A 149 1.26 16.83 3.71
N GLY A 150 -0.06 16.82 3.92
CA GLY A 150 -0.70 16.23 5.12
C GLY A 150 -0.53 17.00 6.42
N GLN A 151 -1.23 16.50 7.44
CA GLN A 151 -1.03 16.87 8.83
C GLN A 151 -0.98 15.59 9.66
N ALA A 152 -0.12 15.58 10.67
CA ALA A 152 -0.06 14.55 11.67
C ALA A 152 -0.66 15.08 12.98
N THR A 153 -1.37 14.23 13.70
CA THR A 153 -1.75 14.50 15.09
C THR A 153 -0.76 13.80 15.99
N LEU A 154 -0.21 14.51 16.96
CA LEU A 154 0.76 13.96 17.90
C LEU A 154 0.14 13.85 19.29
N ASP A 155 0.17 12.63 19.84
CA ASP A 155 -0.23 12.34 21.21
C ASP A 155 0.97 11.87 22.05
N VAL A 156 1.36 12.71 23.00
CA VAL A 156 2.32 12.35 24.06
C VAL A 156 1.55 12.23 25.36
N THR A 157 1.77 11.18 26.13
CA THR A 157 1.10 10.98 27.44
C THR A 157 2.12 10.52 28.47
N GLN A 158 2.10 11.14 29.65
CA GLN A 158 3.00 10.80 30.77
C GLN A 158 4.48 10.76 30.35
N SER A 159 4.92 11.73 29.54
CA SER A 159 6.30 11.79 29.06
C SER A 159 6.70 10.55 28.23
N ARG A 160 5.78 10.00 27.45
CA ARG A 160 6.06 8.92 26.50
C ARG A 160 5.39 9.23 25.18
N PHE A 161 6.14 9.14 24.08
CA PHE A 161 5.54 9.13 22.76
C PHE A 161 4.61 7.93 22.68
N VAL A 162 3.31 8.19 22.55
CA VAL A 162 2.30 7.12 22.49
C VAL A 162 2.01 6.83 21.03
N ARG A 163 1.66 7.88 20.28
CA ARG A 163 1.12 7.75 18.94
C ARG A 163 1.29 9.04 18.14
N ALA A 164 1.53 8.91 16.84
CA ALA A 164 1.17 9.94 15.88
C ALA A 164 0.14 9.40 14.88
N GLY A 165 -0.98 10.09 14.73
CA GLY A 165 -1.90 9.88 13.61
C GLY A 165 -1.37 10.57 12.36
N ILE A 166 -1.48 9.93 11.20
CA ILE A 166 -1.09 10.48 9.91
C ILE A 166 -2.30 10.48 8.99
N ASP A 167 -2.73 11.65 8.55
CA ASP A 167 -3.84 11.78 7.60
C ASP A 167 -3.43 12.64 6.40
N ASN A 168 -3.81 12.20 5.20
CA ASN A 168 -3.59 12.92 3.94
C ASN A 168 -2.11 13.24 3.65
N LEU A 169 -1.20 12.33 4.02
CA LEU A 169 0.23 12.47 3.77
C LEU A 169 0.61 11.78 2.46
N GLY A 170 1.30 12.50 1.58
CA GLY A 170 1.86 11.94 0.36
C GLY A 170 2.97 10.95 0.68
N PHE A 171 3.03 9.85 -0.08
CA PHE A 171 4.06 8.84 0.12
C PHE A 171 4.52 8.21 -1.19
N GLU A 172 5.71 7.64 -1.16
CA GLU A 172 6.23 6.70 -2.15
C GLU A 172 6.63 5.42 -1.41
N ALA A 173 6.25 4.26 -1.92
CA ALA A 173 6.74 2.98 -1.40
C ALA A 173 7.29 2.14 -2.54
N SER A 174 8.38 1.41 -2.28
CA SER A 174 8.87 0.43 -3.22
C SER A 174 9.34 -0.85 -2.55
N THR A 175 9.32 -1.94 -3.31
CA THR A 175 9.85 -3.24 -2.94
C THR A 175 10.42 -3.92 -4.19
N THR A 176 11.15 -5.01 -4.01
CA THR A 176 11.67 -5.80 -5.12
C THR A 176 10.91 -7.12 -5.23
N VAL A 177 10.39 -7.41 -6.43
CA VAL A 177 9.70 -8.64 -6.77
C VAL A 177 10.50 -9.37 -7.84
N GLY A 178 11.22 -10.43 -7.46
CA GLY A 178 12.24 -11.04 -8.33
C GLY A 178 13.38 -10.05 -8.57
N ASP A 179 13.60 -9.69 -9.84
CA ASP A 179 14.59 -8.69 -10.24
C ASP A 179 13.96 -7.32 -10.60
N SER A 180 12.64 -7.17 -10.42
CA SER A 180 11.88 -5.98 -10.78
C SER A 180 11.53 -5.12 -9.56
N GLU A 181 11.66 -3.80 -9.70
CA GLU A 181 11.16 -2.86 -8.70
C GLU A 181 9.63 -2.69 -8.85
N PHE A 182 8.92 -2.95 -7.77
CA PHE A 182 7.52 -2.59 -7.62
C PHE A 182 7.46 -1.27 -6.86
N LYS A 183 7.01 -0.19 -7.51
CA LYS A 183 6.93 1.15 -6.93
C LYS A 183 5.53 1.74 -7.06
N VAL A 184 5.09 2.36 -5.98
CA VAL A 184 3.78 3.02 -5.86
C VAL A 184 3.93 4.39 -5.21
N GLU A 185 3.06 5.31 -5.61
CA GLU A 185 3.00 6.67 -5.09
C GLU A 185 1.54 7.05 -4.85
N GLY A 186 1.25 7.73 -3.74
CA GLY A 186 -0.13 8.09 -3.46
C GLY A 186 -0.30 8.92 -2.20
N MET A 187 -1.49 8.80 -1.62
CA MET A 187 -1.88 9.47 -0.39
C MET A 187 -2.27 8.45 0.68
N ILE A 188 -1.74 8.64 1.89
CA ILE A 188 -2.17 7.90 3.08
C ILE A 188 -3.54 8.41 3.49
N GLU A 189 -4.49 7.49 3.58
CA GLU A 189 -5.86 7.78 4.04
C GLU A 189 -5.88 7.87 5.56
N THR A 190 -5.28 6.88 6.21
CA THR A 190 -5.14 6.80 7.66
C THR A 190 -3.84 6.10 8.01
N GLY A 191 -3.13 6.64 8.99
CA GLY A 191 -1.88 6.07 9.47
C GLY A 191 -1.71 6.21 10.97
N GLU A 192 -0.93 5.31 11.54
CA GLU A 192 -0.52 5.32 12.93
C GLU A 192 0.96 5.02 13.04
N VAL A 193 1.69 5.88 13.76
CA VAL A 193 3.10 5.67 14.12
C VAL A 193 3.19 5.46 15.62
N THR A 194 3.85 4.39 16.02
CA THR A 194 4.15 4.01 17.40
C THR A 194 5.67 3.80 17.53
N PRO A 195 6.21 3.70 18.76
CA PRO A 195 7.62 3.33 18.95
C PRO A 195 8.03 2.01 18.26
N ASP A 196 7.10 1.05 18.18
CA ASP A 196 7.36 -0.29 17.64
C ASP A 196 7.22 -0.37 16.11
N GLY A 197 6.74 0.71 15.49
CA GLY A 197 6.58 0.79 14.04
C GLY A 197 5.36 1.60 13.62
N PHE A 198 5.03 1.48 12.34
CA PHE A 198 3.89 2.17 11.75
C PHE A 198 2.91 1.20 11.10
N THR A 199 1.64 1.62 11.12
CA THR A 199 0.53 1.02 10.38
C THR A 199 -0.03 2.05 9.41
N LEU A 200 -0.05 1.76 8.12
CA LEU A 200 -0.51 2.72 7.10
C LEU A 200 -1.49 2.04 6.17
N ARG A 201 -2.62 2.73 5.93
CA ARG A 201 -3.54 2.41 4.86
C ARG A 201 -3.54 3.53 3.85
N ALA A 202 -3.28 3.19 2.61
CA ALA A 202 -3.13 4.15 1.54
C ALA A 202 -3.75 3.67 0.24
N THR A 203 -4.11 4.67 -0.57
CA THR A 203 -4.51 4.50 -1.96
C THR A 203 -3.40 5.07 -2.84
N ALA A 204 -2.90 4.26 -3.77
CA ALA A 204 -1.70 4.57 -4.54
C ALA A 204 -1.85 4.27 -6.04
N ASP A 205 -1.12 5.02 -6.86
CA ASP A 205 -0.87 4.71 -8.25
C ASP A 205 0.45 3.96 -8.42
N LEU A 206 0.49 3.03 -9.36
CA LEU A 206 1.72 2.37 -9.83
C LEU A 206 2.58 3.35 -10.64
N VAL A 207 3.81 3.60 -10.19
CA VAL A 207 4.70 4.59 -10.82
C VAL A 207 6.17 4.11 -10.80
N PRO A 208 6.79 3.78 -11.95
CA PRO A 208 6.21 3.56 -13.29
C PRO A 208 5.34 2.29 -13.36
N PRO A 209 4.76 1.93 -14.53
CA PRO A 209 4.20 0.60 -14.74
C PRO A 209 5.10 -0.51 -14.18
N PHE A 210 4.53 -1.45 -13.44
CA PHE A 210 5.30 -2.58 -12.93
C PHE A 210 5.47 -3.61 -14.03
N GLU A 211 6.73 -3.88 -14.40
CA GLU A 211 7.09 -4.90 -15.37
C GLU A 211 7.82 -6.04 -14.66
N TYR A 212 7.29 -7.24 -14.81
CA TYR A 212 7.86 -8.47 -14.29
C TYR A 212 8.18 -9.41 -15.43
N THR A 213 9.42 -9.89 -15.49
CA THR A 213 9.85 -10.90 -16.46
C THR A 213 10.47 -12.07 -15.72
N ARG A 214 10.01 -13.28 -16.00
CA ARG A 214 10.65 -14.52 -15.55
C ARG A 214 10.48 -15.59 -16.60
N ASP A 215 11.61 -16.12 -17.05
CA ASP A 215 11.68 -17.16 -18.09
C ASP A 215 10.86 -16.74 -19.33
N ALA A 216 9.87 -17.55 -19.69
CA ALA A 216 8.96 -17.35 -20.82
C ALA A 216 7.80 -16.39 -20.55
N PHE A 217 7.66 -15.87 -19.33
CA PHE A 217 6.53 -15.08 -18.87
C PHE A 217 6.91 -13.62 -18.64
N LYS A 218 6.06 -12.72 -19.13
CA LYS A 218 6.11 -11.30 -18.80
C LYS A 218 4.73 -10.83 -18.36
N LEU A 219 4.73 -9.99 -17.33
CA LEU A 219 3.57 -9.27 -16.85
C LEU A 219 3.89 -7.80 -16.82
N LYS A 220 2.97 -6.98 -17.31
CA LYS A 220 3.04 -5.53 -17.17
C LYS A 220 1.74 -5.02 -16.55
N LEU A 221 1.85 -4.32 -15.44
CA LEU A 221 0.76 -3.63 -14.77
C LEU A 221 0.92 -2.13 -15.07
N ASN A 222 0.03 -1.58 -15.89
CA ASN A 222 0.21 -0.23 -16.44
C ASN A 222 -0.09 0.86 -15.40
N SER A 223 -1.34 0.96 -14.95
CA SER A 223 -1.76 1.98 -14.01
C SER A 223 -3.12 1.64 -13.38
N GLY A 224 -3.34 2.24 -12.21
CA GLY A 224 -4.58 2.21 -11.45
C GLY A 224 -4.27 2.09 -9.96
N THR A 225 -5.30 1.73 -9.19
CA THR A 225 -5.32 1.96 -7.75
C THR A 225 -4.84 0.73 -6.97
N ALA A 226 -3.84 0.93 -6.12
CA ALA A 226 -3.34 -0.06 -5.18
C ALA A 226 -3.73 0.33 -3.74
N GLY A 227 -4.27 -0.63 -3.01
CA GLY A 227 -4.39 -0.56 -1.55
C GLY A 227 -3.10 -1.08 -0.93
N ILE A 228 -2.56 -0.36 0.05
CA ILE A 228 -1.32 -0.77 0.72
C ILE A 228 -1.59 -0.92 2.21
N ASP A 229 -1.18 -2.05 2.75
CA ASP A 229 -1.10 -2.30 4.19
C ASP A 229 0.36 -2.51 4.58
N ILE A 230 0.89 -1.56 5.35
CA ILE A 230 2.16 -1.73 6.04
C ILE A 230 1.83 -1.90 7.50
N ALA A 231 2.24 -3.00 8.12
CA ALA A 231 1.98 -3.29 9.52
C ALA A 231 3.28 -3.67 10.22
N ALA A 232 3.48 -3.18 11.45
CA ALA A 232 4.68 -3.44 12.25
C ALA A 232 6.00 -3.17 11.49
N SER A 233 6.01 -2.11 10.67
CA SER A 233 7.15 -1.77 9.80
C SER A 233 7.55 -2.92 8.86
N ALA A 234 6.57 -3.60 8.28
CA ALA A 234 6.75 -4.56 7.21
C ALA A 234 5.64 -4.36 6.18
N LEU A 235 6.01 -4.29 4.89
CA LEU A 235 5.03 -4.32 3.81
C LEU A 235 4.31 -5.66 3.89
N ASN A 236 3.09 -5.64 4.40
CA ASN A 236 2.32 -6.83 4.71
C ASN A 236 1.63 -7.31 3.44
N GLU A 237 0.93 -6.38 2.79
CA GLU A 237 0.15 -6.63 1.59
C GLU A 237 0.06 -5.40 0.70
N ILE A 238 0.07 -5.61 -0.60
CA ILE A 238 -0.40 -4.66 -1.59
C ILE A 238 -1.56 -5.30 -2.33
N THR A 239 -2.73 -4.69 -2.34
CA THR A 239 -3.89 -5.16 -3.11
C THR A 239 -4.06 -4.31 -4.36
N PHE A 240 -4.49 -4.94 -5.44
CA PHE A 240 -4.66 -4.31 -6.76
C PHE A 240 -6.11 -4.43 -7.19
N ASP A 241 -6.74 -3.32 -7.53
CA ASP A 241 -8.10 -3.32 -8.09
C ASP A 241 -8.17 -2.47 -9.35
N ASN A 242 -8.88 -3.00 -10.37
CA ASN A 242 -9.13 -2.34 -11.65
C ASN A 242 -7.87 -1.92 -12.43
N LEU A 243 -6.74 -2.61 -12.22
CA LEU A 243 -5.50 -2.35 -12.95
C LEU A 243 -5.57 -2.92 -14.38
N GLN A 244 -5.15 -2.13 -15.36
CA GLN A 244 -4.89 -2.67 -16.71
C GLN A 244 -3.61 -3.52 -16.69
N ALA A 245 -3.71 -4.73 -17.22
CA ALA A 245 -2.63 -5.70 -17.26
C ALA A 245 -2.40 -6.22 -18.68
N GLU A 246 -1.14 -6.38 -19.03
CA GLU A 246 -0.67 -7.06 -20.23
C GLU A 246 0.15 -8.28 -19.79
N VAL A 247 -0.09 -9.42 -20.42
CA VAL A 247 0.66 -10.66 -20.19
C VAL A 247 1.22 -11.14 -21.52
N GLU A 248 2.51 -11.45 -21.55
CA GLU A 248 3.13 -12.22 -22.63
C GLU A 248 3.60 -13.56 -22.07
N ALA A 249 3.22 -14.65 -22.73
CA ALA A 249 3.70 -15.98 -22.37
C ALA A 249 4.19 -16.73 -23.60
N THR A 250 5.39 -17.28 -23.55
CA THR A 250 5.80 -18.27 -24.56
C THR A 250 5.05 -19.56 -24.30
N VAL A 251 4.25 -19.94 -25.27
CA VAL A 251 3.50 -21.19 -25.28
C VAL A 251 4.19 -22.14 -26.26
N GLY A 252 4.44 -23.38 -25.83
CA GLY A 252 5.03 -24.42 -26.69
C GLY A 252 4.23 -24.56 -28.00
N GLY A 253 4.89 -24.85 -29.12
CA GLY A 253 4.23 -24.92 -30.44
C GLY A 253 3.86 -23.57 -31.07
N GLY A 254 3.97 -22.45 -30.35
CA GLY A 254 3.70 -21.11 -30.86
C GLY A 254 4.67 -20.59 -31.92
N GLN A 255 4.20 -19.74 -32.83
CA GLN A 255 5.07 -18.92 -33.70
C GLN A 255 5.58 -17.63 -33.01
N GLY A 256 5.25 -17.44 -31.73
CA GLY A 256 5.61 -16.28 -30.93
C GLY A 256 5.03 -16.36 -29.51
N PRO A 257 5.14 -15.30 -28.70
CA PRO A 257 4.46 -15.21 -27.42
C PRO A 257 2.95 -15.02 -27.62
N LEU A 258 2.15 -15.69 -26.79
CA LEU A 258 0.74 -15.37 -26.61
C LEU A 258 0.65 -14.05 -25.85
N LYS A 259 0.03 -13.04 -26.45
CA LYS A 259 -0.22 -11.75 -25.81
C LYS A 259 -1.66 -11.62 -25.37
N LEU A 260 -1.83 -11.23 -24.12
CA LEU A 260 -3.11 -11.08 -23.47
C LEU A 260 -3.21 -9.67 -22.89
N ASP A 261 -4.37 -9.04 -23.00
CA ASP A 261 -4.69 -7.78 -22.34
C ASP A 261 -5.99 -7.89 -21.54
N GLY A 262 -6.10 -7.13 -20.46
CA GLY A 262 -7.29 -7.18 -19.61
C GLY A 262 -7.23 -6.25 -18.41
N ALA A 263 -8.30 -6.27 -17.62
CA ALA A 263 -8.37 -5.56 -16.35
C ALA A 263 -8.39 -6.56 -15.18
N LEU A 264 -7.51 -6.34 -14.23
CA LEU A 264 -7.50 -7.00 -12.93
C LEU A 264 -8.76 -6.60 -12.17
N THR A 265 -9.61 -7.57 -11.82
CA THR A 265 -10.72 -7.36 -10.88
C THR A 265 -10.29 -7.51 -9.43
N GLY A 266 -9.05 -7.97 -9.21
CA GLY A 266 -8.45 -8.18 -7.89
C GLY A 266 -7.11 -8.89 -8.01
N GLY A 267 -6.15 -8.47 -7.19
CA GLY A 267 -4.85 -9.12 -7.03
C GLY A 267 -4.19 -8.71 -5.73
N ARG A 268 -3.15 -9.42 -5.32
CA ARG A 268 -2.35 -9.07 -4.16
C ARG A 268 -0.88 -9.41 -4.33
N TYR A 269 -0.02 -8.66 -3.66
CA TYR A 269 1.34 -9.03 -3.35
C TYR A 269 1.47 -9.21 -1.85
N ALA A 270 1.81 -10.41 -1.41
CA ALA A 270 2.02 -10.72 0.00
C ALA A 270 3.15 -11.73 0.15
N SER A 271 3.96 -11.61 1.20
CA SER A 271 5.03 -12.57 1.50
C SER A 271 6.00 -12.85 0.33
N GLY A 272 6.29 -11.83 -0.50
CA GLY A 272 7.18 -11.99 -1.65
C GLY A 272 6.56 -12.67 -2.87
N GLN A 273 5.24 -12.83 -2.91
CA GLN A 273 4.52 -13.49 -3.99
C GLN A 273 3.43 -12.58 -4.56
N VAL A 274 3.37 -12.49 -5.88
CA VAL A 274 2.25 -11.87 -6.61
C VAL A 274 1.20 -12.93 -6.92
N GLU A 275 -0.05 -12.65 -6.58
CA GLU A 275 -1.24 -13.47 -6.83
C GLU A 275 -2.33 -12.62 -7.49
N PHE A 276 -2.90 -13.07 -8.60
CA PHE A 276 -4.06 -12.42 -9.18
C PHE A 276 -4.88 -13.35 -10.05
N ASN A 277 -6.15 -12.96 -10.26
CA ASN A 277 -7.00 -13.53 -11.28
C ASN A 277 -7.46 -12.40 -12.20
N ILE A 278 -7.20 -12.54 -13.49
CA ILE A 278 -7.58 -11.53 -14.49
C ILE A 278 -8.59 -12.15 -15.43
N GLY A 279 -9.60 -11.41 -15.87
CA GLY A 279 -10.29 -11.73 -17.11
C GLY A 279 -9.53 -11.09 -18.27
N MET A 280 -8.78 -11.89 -19.02
CA MET A 280 -8.01 -11.41 -20.17
C MET A 280 -8.65 -11.82 -21.49
N ARG A 281 -8.33 -11.08 -22.55
CA ARG A 281 -8.62 -11.44 -23.94
C ARG A 281 -7.31 -11.57 -24.72
N VAL A 282 -7.39 -12.24 -25.86
CA VAL A 282 -6.27 -12.33 -26.80
C VAL A 282 -6.06 -10.94 -27.43
N ALA A 283 -4.88 -10.37 -27.22
CA ALA A 283 -4.57 -9.00 -27.66
C ALA A 283 -4.28 -8.95 -29.18
N GLU A 284 -3.70 -10.03 -29.72
CA GLU A 284 -3.38 -10.20 -31.15
C GLU A 284 -3.56 -11.66 -31.57
N ASP A 285 -3.93 -11.90 -32.83
CA ASP A 285 -4.14 -13.26 -33.34
C ASP A 285 -2.92 -14.14 -33.05
N TYR A 286 -3.16 -15.25 -32.35
CA TYR A 286 -2.10 -16.12 -31.89
C TYR A 286 -2.07 -17.42 -32.69
N ASN A 287 -1.04 -17.59 -33.51
CA ASN A 287 -0.84 -18.79 -34.31
C ASN A 287 0.06 -19.80 -33.57
N PHE A 288 -0.39 -21.06 -33.55
CA PHE A 288 0.31 -22.19 -32.95
C PHE A 288 0.33 -23.40 -33.88
N ALA A 289 1.32 -24.27 -33.69
CA ALA A 289 1.51 -25.52 -34.38
C ALA A 289 1.97 -26.60 -33.39
N PHE A 290 1.13 -27.61 -33.18
CA PHE A 290 1.42 -28.78 -32.35
C PHE A 290 1.43 -30.03 -33.24
N GLY A 291 2.63 -30.53 -33.55
CA GLY A 291 2.80 -31.62 -34.50
C GLY A 291 2.24 -31.29 -35.89
N ALA A 292 1.17 -31.99 -36.30
CA ALA A 292 0.50 -31.80 -37.59
C ALA A 292 -0.77 -30.93 -37.51
N VAL A 293 -1.03 -30.33 -36.35
CA VAL A 293 -2.17 -29.45 -36.12
C VAL A 293 -1.67 -28.01 -36.03
N GLU A 294 -2.17 -27.15 -36.91
CA GLU A 294 -1.95 -25.70 -36.85
C GLU A 294 -3.24 -25.04 -36.37
N GLY A 295 -3.15 -23.96 -35.62
CA GLY A 295 -4.34 -23.20 -35.25
C GLY A 295 -4.09 -21.74 -34.93
N THR A 296 -5.19 -21.00 -34.89
CA THR A 296 -5.20 -19.56 -34.61
C THR A 296 -6.22 -19.27 -33.51
N LEU A 297 -5.78 -18.64 -32.42
CA LEU A 297 -6.68 -17.96 -31.48
C LEU A 297 -6.90 -16.53 -31.97
N PHE A 298 -8.15 -16.14 -32.25
CA PHE A 298 -8.42 -14.81 -32.79
C PHE A 298 -8.52 -13.74 -31.70
N ALA A 299 -7.94 -12.58 -31.97
CA ALA A 299 -8.03 -11.39 -31.14
C ALA A 299 -9.45 -10.83 -31.07
N GLY A 300 -9.80 -10.24 -29.93
CA GLY A 300 -10.99 -9.41 -29.81
C GLY A 300 -12.34 -10.09 -30.05
N GLY A 301 -12.46 -11.40 -29.79
CA GLY A 301 -13.75 -12.07 -29.84
C GLY A 301 -14.78 -11.34 -28.97
N SER A 302 -15.90 -10.95 -29.55
CA SER A 302 -16.91 -10.04 -28.96
C SER A 302 -17.78 -10.67 -27.85
N GLY A 303 -17.38 -11.82 -27.32
CA GLY A 303 -17.98 -12.46 -26.16
C GLY A 303 -17.18 -12.16 -24.89
N ALA A 304 -17.73 -12.51 -23.74
CA ALA A 304 -17.02 -12.51 -22.47
C ALA A 304 -15.94 -13.60 -22.48
N GLN A 305 -14.90 -13.43 -23.31
CA GLN A 305 -13.69 -14.24 -23.26
C GLN A 305 -13.10 -14.02 -21.87
N GLN A 306 -13.34 -14.99 -21.00
CA GLN A 306 -12.76 -15.02 -19.68
C GLN A 306 -11.55 -15.90 -19.77
N MET A 307 -10.40 -15.31 -20.04
CA MET A 307 -9.15 -15.99 -19.77
C MET A 307 -8.74 -15.72 -18.33
N THR A 308 -8.90 -16.69 -17.43
CA THR A 308 -8.42 -16.61 -16.05
C THR A 308 -6.97 -17.05 -15.99
N VAL A 309 -6.08 -16.13 -15.65
CA VAL A 309 -4.64 -16.39 -15.45
C VAL A 309 -4.37 -16.52 -13.97
N ASP A 310 -3.77 -17.64 -13.56
CA ASP A 310 -3.27 -17.87 -12.19
C ASP A 310 -1.75 -17.68 -12.18
N VAL A 311 -1.32 -16.66 -11.45
CA VAL A 311 0.08 -16.44 -11.11
C VAL A 311 0.22 -16.67 -9.62
N SER A 312 1.13 -17.57 -9.24
CA SER A 312 1.51 -17.75 -7.84
C SER A 312 2.99 -18.07 -7.74
N ALA A 313 3.59 -17.75 -6.58
CA ALA A 313 5.04 -17.85 -6.36
C ALA A 313 5.87 -17.19 -7.48
N ASN A 314 5.36 -16.07 -8.01
CA ASN A 314 5.98 -15.28 -9.08
C ASN A 314 6.16 -16.09 -10.39
N ALA A 315 5.21 -16.96 -10.74
CA ALA A 315 5.22 -17.70 -12.00
C ALA A 315 3.80 -17.96 -12.50
N LEU A 316 3.62 -18.01 -13.83
CA LEU A 316 2.38 -18.47 -14.45
C LEU A 316 2.17 -19.95 -14.13
N GLN A 317 1.16 -20.26 -13.32
CA GLN A 317 0.83 -21.64 -12.97
C GLN A 317 -0.11 -22.24 -13.99
N SER A 318 -1.13 -21.47 -14.36
CA SER A 318 -2.13 -21.89 -15.32
C SER A 318 -2.80 -20.69 -15.95
N PHE A 319 -3.43 -20.92 -17.10
CA PHE A 319 -4.50 -20.07 -17.54
C PHE A 319 -5.64 -20.93 -18.06
N THR A 320 -6.87 -20.49 -17.88
CA THR A 320 -8.05 -21.12 -18.48
C THR A 320 -8.74 -20.10 -19.35
N PHE A 321 -9.43 -20.52 -20.38
CA PHE A 321 -10.19 -19.65 -21.26
C PHE A 321 -11.55 -20.24 -21.59
N GLN A 322 -12.51 -19.36 -21.85
CA GLN A 322 -13.85 -19.70 -22.33
C GLN A 322 -14.19 -18.85 -23.55
N ASP A 323 -14.97 -19.43 -24.46
CA ASP A 323 -15.54 -18.78 -25.65
C ASP A 323 -14.51 -18.14 -26.59
N ILE A 324 -13.33 -18.75 -26.73
CA ILE A 324 -12.31 -18.32 -27.69
C ILE A 324 -12.62 -18.89 -29.08
N GLN A 325 -12.62 -18.03 -30.09
CA GLN A 325 -12.71 -18.44 -31.49
C GLN A 325 -11.40 -19.06 -31.93
N VAL A 326 -11.48 -20.29 -32.46
CA VAL A 326 -10.31 -21.04 -32.92
C VAL A 326 -10.55 -21.63 -34.29
N LEU A 327 -9.54 -21.46 -35.15
CA LEU A 327 -9.39 -22.23 -36.37
C LEU A 327 -8.32 -23.29 -36.09
N ALA A 328 -8.64 -24.57 -36.29
CA ALA A 328 -7.66 -25.65 -36.27
C ALA A 328 -7.62 -26.34 -37.63
N LYS A 329 -6.42 -26.57 -38.13
CA LYS A 329 -6.13 -27.19 -39.41
C LYS A 329 -5.24 -28.38 -39.20
N THR A 330 -5.54 -29.49 -39.85
CA THR A 330 -4.62 -30.61 -39.92
C THR A 330 -4.61 -31.21 -41.31
N THR A 331 -3.57 -31.98 -41.59
CA THR A 331 -3.35 -32.57 -42.89
C THR A 331 -3.67 -34.05 -42.84
N VAL A 332 -4.60 -34.51 -43.67
CA VAL A 332 -4.96 -35.93 -43.75
C VAL A 332 -4.47 -36.50 -45.08
N GLU A 333 -3.68 -37.57 -45.01
CA GLU A 333 -3.29 -38.35 -46.18
C GLU A 333 -4.54 -38.99 -46.80
N SER A 334 -4.81 -38.72 -48.08
CA SER A 334 -5.93 -39.30 -48.84
C SER A 334 -5.42 -39.93 -50.14
N GLU A 335 -5.95 -41.11 -50.50
CA GLU A 335 -5.57 -41.83 -51.73
C GLU A 335 -6.34 -41.34 -52.98
N GLU A 336 -7.22 -40.35 -52.85
CA GLU A 336 -7.87 -39.72 -54.01
C GLU A 336 -6.87 -38.87 -54.81
N GLN A 337 -6.49 -39.38 -55.99
CA GLN A 337 -5.72 -38.73 -57.06
C GLN A 337 -4.33 -38.19 -56.64
N ASN A 338 -3.30 -39.04 -56.80
CA ASN A 338 -1.86 -38.67 -56.80
C ASN A 338 -1.47 -37.57 -55.79
N ALA A 339 -1.36 -37.99 -54.52
CA ALA A 339 -0.71 -37.25 -53.44
C ALA A 339 -1.14 -35.79 -53.31
N THR A 340 -2.39 -35.55 -52.94
CA THR A 340 -2.79 -34.27 -52.36
C THR A 340 -3.35 -34.51 -50.97
N TYR A 341 -2.48 -34.28 -49.99
CA TYR A 341 -2.86 -33.96 -48.61
C TYR A 341 -4.10 -33.05 -48.60
N LYS A 342 -5.21 -33.51 -48.01
CA LYS A 342 -6.41 -32.65 -47.85
C LYS A 342 -6.34 -31.97 -46.49
N GLU A 343 -6.42 -30.64 -46.50
CA GLU A 343 -6.55 -29.84 -45.29
C GLU A 343 -7.94 -30.08 -44.68
N LEU A 344 -7.97 -30.56 -43.44
CA LEU A 344 -9.14 -30.59 -42.59
C LEU A 344 -9.11 -29.32 -41.73
N ALA A 345 -9.94 -28.34 -42.08
CA ALA A 345 -10.13 -27.12 -41.31
C ALA A 345 -11.43 -27.21 -40.51
N VAL A 346 -11.33 -26.93 -39.21
CA VAL A 346 -12.45 -26.87 -38.30
C VAL A 346 -12.44 -25.51 -37.60
N ASN A 347 -13.60 -24.85 -37.57
CA ASN A 347 -13.79 -23.53 -36.98
C ASN A 347 -14.87 -23.62 -35.90
N GLY A 348 -14.68 -22.94 -34.79
CA GLY A 348 -15.69 -22.85 -33.74
C GLY A 348 -15.22 -22.07 -32.53
N SER A 349 -16.09 -22.00 -31.53
CA SER A 349 -15.78 -21.49 -30.20
C SER A 349 -15.34 -22.63 -29.28
N LEU A 350 -14.21 -22.45 -28.61
CA LEU A 350 -13.80 -23.30 -27.49
C LEU A 350 -14.71 -23.00 -26.30
N SER A 351 -15.55 -23.95 -25.92
CA SER A 351 -16.43 -23.83 -24.75
C SER A 351 -15.65 -23.66 -23.44
N SER A 352 -14.48 -24.30 -23.37
CA SER A 352 -13.52 -24.15 -22.29
C SER A 352 -12.17 -24.71 -22.72
N GLY A 353 -11.10 -24.22 -22.12
CA GLY A 353 -9.77 -24.79 -22.22
C GLY A 353 -8.81 -24.12 -21.28
N GLY A 354 -7.55 -24.49 -21.34
CA GLY A 354 -6.51 -23.94 -20.50
C GLY A 354 -5.17 -24.61 -20.69
N TYR A 355 -4.20 -24.05 -19.99
CA TYR A 355 -2.85 -24.55 -19.84
C TYR A 355 -2.57 -24.76 -18.36
N SER A 356 -2.06 -25.94 -18.00
CA SER A 356 -1.65 -26.24 -16.62
C SER A 356 -0.60 -27.33 -16.63
N GLY A 357 0.40 -27.25 -15.73
CA GLY A 357 1.39 -28.31 -15.56
C GLY A 357 2.20 -28.61 -16.83
N GLY A 358 2.42 -27.60 -17.69
CA GLY A 358 3.15 -27.77 -18.95
C GLY A 358 2.28 -28.24 -20.12
N SER A 359 0.99 -28.50 -19.94
CA SER A 359 0.12 -29.02 -21.01
C SER A 359 -1.05 -28.11 -21.34
N PHE A 360 -1.40 -28.05 -22.63
CA PHE A 360 -2.69 -27.50 -23.07
C PHE A 360 -3.78 -28.56 -22.98
N HIS A 361 -4.98 -28.10 -22.62
CA HIS A 361 -6.21 -28.88 -22.60
C HIS A 361 -7.33 -27.98 -23.10
N PHE A 362 -8.07 -28.38 -24.12
CA PHE A 362 -9.26 -27.62 -24.52
C PHE A 362 -10.36 -28.55 -25.01
N ASN A 363 -11.60 -28.14 -24.76
CA ASN A 363 -12.78 -28.82 -25.23
C ASN A 363 -13.51 -27.93 -26.22
N ALA A 364 -13.55 -28.43 -27.45
CA ALA A 364 -13.98 -27.69 -28.61
C ALA A 364 -15.24 -28.33 -29.19
N GLY A 365 -16.31 -27.54 -29.32
CA GLY A 365 -17.41 -27.87 -30.24
C GLY A 365 -17.07 -27.32 -31.61
N LEU A 366 -16.22 -28.01 -32.37
CA LEU A 366 -15.76 -27.49 -33.66
C LEU A 366 -16.68 -27.97 -34.78
N ALA A 367 -17.08 -27.05 -35.65
CA ALA A 367 -17.75 -27.39 -36.90
C ALA A 367 -16.73 -27.49 -38.02
N LEU A 368 -16.99 -28.38 -38.97
CA LEU A 368 -16.25 -28.42 -40.23
C LEU A 368 -16.44 -27.10 -40.97
N ASP A 369 -15.35 -26.45 -41.36
CA ASP A 369 -15.42 -25.23 -42.16
C ASP A 369 -16.02 -25.55 -43.54
N HIS A 370 -15.66 -26.73 -44.10
CA HIS A 370 -16.20 -27.29 -45.33
C HIS A 370 -16.39 -28.82 -45.24
N PRO A 371 -17.28 -29.43 -46.06
CA PRO A 371 -17.43 -30.88 -46.11
C PRO A 371 -16.10 -31.60 -46.38
N PHE A 372 -15.73 -32.54 -45.51
CA PHE A 372 -14.48 -33.28 -45.61
C PHE A 372 -14.75 -34.69 -46.13
N ALA A 373 -14.04 -35.09 -47.19
CA ALA A 373 -14.16 -36.43 -47.77
C ALA A 373 -12.79 -37.10 -47.85
N TYR A 374 -12.69 -38.28 -47.25
CA TYR A 374 -11.48 -39.08 -47.16
C TYR A 374 -11.71 -40.50 -47.72
N LYS A 375 -10.67 -41.04 -48.36
CA LYS A 375 -10.64 -42.41 -48.86
C LYS A 375 -9.30 -43.09 -48.52
N ARG A 376 -9.37 -44.28 -47.93
CA ARG A 376 -8.25 -45.21 -47.75
C ARG A 376 -8.69 -46.63 -48.03
N GLY A 377 -8.10 -47.26 -49.05
CA GLY A 377 -8.54 -48.56 -49.53
C GLY A 377 -10.02 -48.53 -49.97
N PRO A 378 -10.85 -49.52 -49.56
CA PRO A 378 -12.27 -49.58 -49.95
C PRO A 378 -13.15 -48.60 -49.17
N VAL A 379 -12.64 -47.98 -48.11
CA VAL A 379 -13.42 -47.14 -47.21
C VAL A 379 -13.43 -45.71 -47.72
N ARG A 380 -14.63 -45.18 -47.95
CA ARG A 380 -14.88 -43.76 -48.23
C ARG A 380 -15.72 -43.20 -47.08
N ALA A 381 -15.21 -42.15 -46.43
CA ALA A 381 -15.91 -41.42 -45.40
C ALA A 381 -16.15 -39.98 -45.88
N GLN A 382 -17.36 -39.47 -45.67
CA GLN A 382 -17.74 -38.10 -45.97
C GLN A 382 -18.39 -37.50 -44.73
N LEU A 383 -17.80 -36.44 -44.21
CA LEU A 383 -18.31 -35.67 -43.08
C LEU A 383 -18.96 -34.39 -43.65
N ASN A 384 -20.27 -34.26 -43.49
CA ASN A 384 -21.08 -33.17 -44.08
C ASN A 384 -21.49 -32.11 -43.04
N GLY A 385 -20.69 -31.95 -41.98
CA GLY A 385 -21.00 -31.13 -40.81
C GLY A 385 -21.30 -31.96 -39.57
N GLY A 386 -20.98 -31.41 -38.40
CA GLY A 386 -21.12 -32.03 -37.08
C GLY A 386 -20.15 -31.38 -36.08
N GLU A 387 -20.49 -31.42 -34.79
CA GLU A 387 -19.55 -31.05 -33.72
C GLU A 387 -18.49 -32.15 -33.58
N VAL A 388 -17.22 -31.75 -33.72
CA VAL A 388 -16.08 -32.62 -33.48
C VAL A 388 -15.47 -32.23 -32.15
N GLY A 389 -15.52 -33.14 -31.18
CA GLY A 389 -14.75 -33.03 -29.95
C GLY A 389 -13.28 -33.32 -30.26
N VAL A 390 -12.42 -32.34 -30.00
CA VAL A 390 -10.96 -32.48 -30.13
C VAL A 390 -10.35 -32.33 -28.75
N ASP A 391 -9.64 -33.36 -28.29
CA ASP A 391 -8.81 -33.33 -27.08
C ASP A 391 -7.35 -33.40 -27.52
N ILE A 392 -6.60 -32.32 -27.25
CA ILE A 392 -5.16 -32.25 -27.50
C ILE A 392 -4.51 -32.11 -26.13
N SER A 393 -3.72 -33.11 -25.74
CA SER A 393 -2.86 -33.06 -24.56
C SER A 393 -1.41 -33.26 -24.99
N GLU A 394 -0.58 -32.24 -24.82
CA GLU A 394 0.86 -32.33 -25.11
C GLU A 394 1.65 -31.71 -23.96
N ASN A 395 2.56 -32.50 -23.36
CA ASN A 395 3.48 -32.02 -22.32
C ASN A 395 4.55 -31.15 -22.98
N ALA A 396 4.45 -29.84 -22.83
CA ALA A 396 5.41 -28.86 -23.30
C ALA A 396 6.29 -28.36 -22.15
N LEU A 397 7.18 -29.22 -21.66
CA LEU A 397 8.39 -28.84 -20.92
C LEU A 397 9.48 -29.89 -21.23
N GLN A 398 10.46 -29.50 -22.04
CA GLN A 398 11.80 -30.10 -22.03
C GLN A 398 12.78 -29.09 -21.44
#